data_AF-A0A7W7RER5-F1
#
_entry.id   AF-A0A7W7RER5-F1
#
_cell.length_a   1.000
_cell.length_b   1.000
_cell.length_c   1.000
_cell.angle_alpha   90.00
_cell.angle_beta   90.00
_cell.angle_gamma   90.00
#
_symmetry.space_group_name_H-M   'P 1'
#
loop_
_entity.id
_entity.type
_entity.pdbx_description
1 polymer ?
#
loop_
_entity_poly.entity_id
_entity_poly.type
_entity_poly.pdbx_seq_one_letter_code
_entity_poly.pdbx_strand_id
1 'polypeptide(L)'
;MPGQPMPGQQQAPTGSDDFTWSMAAHLSGVILAFLGWLPALIVYSARKNRSAFIRHHASEALNFQLTLLIPYILMIVGFVALGFFAPDIPWLGPGLIAAVWVLSIVFGILGALGADKGTWYRYPVAIRMVR
;
A
#
# COMPACT_ATOMS: atom_id res chain seq x y z
N MET A 1 -26.66 -29.96 -4.36
CA MET A 1 -26.34 -28.80 -3.51
C MET A 1 -25.01 -28.24 -3.98
N PRO A 2 -24.91 -27.01 -4.51
CA PRO A 2 -23.62 -26.41 -4.83
C PRO A 2 -22.85 -26.21 -3.52
N GLY A 3 -21.66 -26.78 -3.44
CA GLY A 3 -20.82 -26.78 -2.23
C GLY A 3 -20.45 -25.35 -1.82
N GLN A 4 -20.80 -24.99 -0.60
CA GLN A 4 -20.31 -23.76 0.02
C GLN A 4 -18.77 -23.81 0.07
N PRO A 5 -18.06 -22.74 -0.30
CA PRO A 5 -16.60 -22.71 -0.19
C PRO A 5 -16.20 -22.87 1.28
N MET A 6 -15.28 -23.79 1.57
CA MET A 6 -14.78 -23.99 2.93
C MET A 6 -14.04 -22.74 3.44
N PRO A 7 -14.26 -22.32 4.70
CA PRO A 7 -13.51 -21.22 5.30
C PRO A 7 -12.03 -21.62 5.40
N GLY A 8 -11.18 -21.00 4.59
CA GLY A 8 -9.73 -21.23 4.61
C GLY A 8 -9.12 -21.61 3.25
N GLN A 9 -9.92 -21.96 2.24
CA GLN A 9 -9.41 -22.05 0.88
C GLN A 9 -9.41 -20.66 0.25
N GLN A 10 -8.23 -20.04 0.18
CA GLN A 10 -7.98 -18.87 -0.65
C GLN A 10 -8.39 -19.20 -2.09
N GLN A 11 -9.53 -18.65 -2.51
CA GLN A 11 -10.05 -18.82 -3.87
C GLN A 11 -8.98 -18.32 -4.84
N ALA A 12 -8.59 -19.18 -5.79
CA ALA A 12 -7.71 -18.79 -6.87
C ALA A 12 -8.34 -17.63 -7.67
N PRO A 13 -7.56 -16.70 -8.22
CA PRO A 13 -8.08 -15.60 -9.03
C PRO A 13 -8.96 -16.16 -10.16
N THR A 14 -10.21 -15.72 -10.27
CA THR A 14 -11.18 -16.30 -11.21
C THR A 14 -11.32 -15.53 -12.52
N GLY A 15 -10.57 -14.44 -12.72
CA GLY A 15 -10.61 -13.64 -13.96
C GLY A 15 -9.57 -12.51 -14.02
N SER A 16 -9.42 -11.90 -15.20
CA SER A 16 -8.50 -10.78 -15.48
C SER A 16 -8.72 -9.56 -14.59
N ASP A 17 -9.95 -9.35 -14.15
CA ASP A 17 -10.32 -8.30 -13.22
C ASP A 17 -9.61 -8.44 -11.87
N ASP A 18 -9.43 -9.66 -11.37
CA ASP A 18 -8.78 -9.88 -10.07
C ASP A 18 -7.32 -9.41 -10.09
N PHE A 19 -6.61 -9.66 -11.18
CA PHE A 19 -5.24 -9.17 -11.38
C PHE A 19 -5.22 -7.65 -11.52
N THR A 20 -6.10 -7.10 -12.35
CA THR A 20 -6.17 -5.66 -12.63
C THR A 20 -6.41 -4.86 -11.35
N TRP A 21 -7.39 -5.25 -10.53
CA TRP A 21 -7.72 -4.54 -9.30
C TRP A 21 -6.69 -4.76 -8.19
N SER A 22 -6.02 -5.92 -8.17
CA SER A 22 -4.93 -6.19 -7.23
C SER A 22 -3.70 -5.36 -7.56
N MET A 23 -3.31 -5.25 -8.83
CA MET A 23 -2.23 -4.36 -9.27
C MET A 23 -2.57 -2.90 -9.02
N ALA A 24 -3.80 -2.48 -9.35
CA ALA A 24 -4.27 -1.12 -9.11
C ALA A 24 -4.19 -0.72 -7.64
N ALA A 25 -4.49 -1.64 -6.70
CA ALA A 25 -4.33 -1.38 -5.28
C ALA A 25 -2.90 -0.98 -4.90
N HIS A 26 -1.90 -1.69 -5.43
CA HIS A 26 -0.48 -1.41 -5.15
C HIS A 26 0.01 -0.14 -5.84
N LEU A 27 -0.32 0.04 -7.12
CA LEU A 27 0.21 1.15 -7.92
C LEU A 27 -0.46 2.49 -7.57
N SER A 28 -1.77 2.50 -7.35
CA SER A 28 -2.52 3.75 -7.13
C SER A 28 -2.12 4.45 -5.85
N GLY A 29 -1.83 3.70 -4.78
CA GLY A 29 -1.40 4.31 -3.52
C GLY A 29 -0.04 4.98 -3.64
N VAL A 30 0.88 4.41 -4.41
CA VAL A 30 2.25 4.92 -4.42
C VAL A 30 2.42 6.25 -5.16
N ILE A 31 1.57 6.50 -6.17
CA ILE A 31 1.60 7.73 -6.96
C ILE A 31 1.29 8.97 -6.10
N LEU A 32 0.42 8.84 -5.10
CA LEU A 32 -0.04 9.97 -4.28
C LEU A 32 0.78 10.22 -3.02
N ALA A 33 1.91 9.53 -2.84
CA ALA A 33 2.83 9.69 -1.71
C ALA A 33 2.12 9.72 -0.36
N PHE A 34 2.08 10.87 0.32
CA PHE A 34 1.40 11.07 1.61
C PHE A 34 -0.10 10.70 1.58
N LEU A 35 -0.77 10.93 0.45
CA LEU A 35 -2.19 10.59 0.27
C LEU A 35 -2.39 9.19 -0.32
N GLY A 36 -1.32 8.38 -0.38
CA GLY A 36 -1.34 7.05 -0.98
C GLY A 36 -2.26 6.03 -0.32
N TRP A 37 -2.60 6.24 0.95
CA TRP A 37 -3.55 5.38 1.66
C TRP A 37 -4.98 5.54 1.14
N LEU A 38 -5.35 6.69 0.54
CA LEU A 38 -6.72 6.94 0.05
C LEU A 38 -7.09 6.03 -1.14
N PRO A 39 -6.32 5.95 -2.25
CA PRO A 39 -6.62 5.03 -3.34
C PRO A 39 -6.66 3.57 -2.88
N ALA A 40 -5.70 3.15 -2.05
CA ALA A 40 -5.65 1.80 -1.51
C ALA A 40 -6.90 1.48 -0.67
N LEU A 41 -7.37 2.43 0.15
CA LEU A 41 -8.59 2.31 0.94
C LEU A 41 -9.84 2.25 0.06
N ILE A 42 -9.89 3.04 -1.02
CA ILE A 42 -10.99 3.02 -1.98
C ILE A 42 -11.07 1.65 -2.65
N VAL A 43 -9.94 1.13 -3.16
CA VAL A 43 -9.91 -0.20 -3.80
C VAL A 43 -10.31 -1.29 -2.80
N TYR A 44 -9.77 -1.25 -1.58
CA TYR A 44 -10.13 -2.18 -0.52
C TYR A 44 -11.64 -2.14 -0.24
N SER A 45 -12.20 -0.95 0.02
CA SER A 45 -13.62 -0.81 0.37
C SER A 45 -14.56 -1.21 -0.76
N ALA A 46 -14.22 -0.87 -2.00
CA ALA A 46 -15.06 -1.16 -3.17
C ALA A 46 -15.01 -2.62 -3.61
N ARG A 47 -13.86 -3.31 -3.43
CA ARG A 47 -13.62 -4.64 -4.02
C ARG A 47 -13.40 -5.76 -3.01
N LYS A 48 -13.28 -5.50 -1.70
CA LYS A 48 -13.03 -6.55 -0.67
C LYS A 48 -14.01 -7.72 -0.68
N ASN A 49 -15.26 -7.50 -1.09
CA ASN A 49 -16.30 -8.53 -1.10
C ASN A 49 -16.38 -9.30 -2.43
N ARG A 50 -15.59 -8.93 -3.45
CA ARG A 50 -15.64 -9.52 -4.79
C ARG A 50 -14.75 -10.75 -4.93
N SER A 51 -13.53 -10.69 -4.42
CA SER A 51 -12.54 -11.77 -4.52
C SER A 51 -11.63 -11.77 -3.30
N ALA A 52 -11.32 -12.96 -2.78
CA ALA A 52 -10.36 -13.13 -1.69
C ALA A 52 -8.95 -12.64 -2.11
N PHE A 53 -8.61 -12.78 -3.39
CA PHE A 53 -7.34 -12.33 -3.95
C PHE A 53 -7.24 -10.80 -3.94
N ILE A 54 -8.27 -10.12 -4.46
CA ILE A 54 -8.32 -8.64 -4.41
C ILE A 54 -8.31 -8.15 -2.96
N ARG A 55 -9.08 -8.78 -2.07
CA ARG A 55 -9.12 -8.41 -0.65
C ARG A 55 -7.74 -8.46 -0.01
N HIS A 56 -6.97 -9.52 -0.27
CA HIS A 56 -5.61 -9.68 0.24
C HIS A 56 -4.67 -8.61 -0.31
N HIS A 57 -4.60 -8.43 -1.62
CA HIS A 57 -3.70 -7.43 -2.20
C HIS A 57 -4.09 -6.00 -1.81
N ALA A 58 -5.38 -5.70 -1.72
CA ALA A 58 -5.87 -4.38 -1.33
C ALA A 58 -5.64 -4.08 0.16
N SER A 59 -5.84 -5.04 1.06
CA SER A 59 -5.52 -4.83 2.49
C SER A 59 -4.02 -4.71 2.70
N GLU A 60 -3.21 -5.49 1.98
CA GLU A 60 -1.75 -5.44 2.04
C GLU A 60 -1.20 -4.11 1.51
N ALA A 61 -1.72 -3.61 0.37
CA ALA A 61 -1.40 -2.29 -0.16
C ALA A 61 -1.79 -1.18 0.83
N LEU A 62 -2.99 -1.24 1.41
CA LEU A 62 -3.46 -0.25 2.38
C LEU A 62 -2.59 -0.25 3.65
N ASN A 63 -2.27 -1.42 4.19
CA ASN A 63 -1.38 -1.58 5.35
C ASN A 63 0.00 -1.00 5.07
N PHE A 64 0.55 -1.21 3.87
CA PHE A 64 1.82 -0.62 3.47
C PHE A 64 1.75 0.91 3.41
N GLN A 65 0.71 1.48 2.79
CA GLN A 65 0.54 2.94 2.72
C GLN A 65 0.36 3.57 4.10
N LEU A 66 -0.40 2.93 5.00
CA LEU A 66 -0.53 3.38 6.39
C LEU A 66 0.78 3.26 7.16
N THR A 67 1.59 2.25 6.86
CA THR A 67 2.94 2.12 7.45
C THR A 67 3.84 3.26 6.99
N LEU A 68 3.81 3.62 5.70
CA LEU A 68 4.57 4.75 5.15
C LEU A 68 4.07 6.11 5.65
N LEU A 69 2.82 6.23 6.09
CA LEU A 69 2.30 7.44 6.70
C LEU A 69 3.10 7.85 7.95
N ILE A 70 3.60 6.87 8.71
CA ILE A 70 4.39 7.10 9.92
C ILE A 70 5.68 7.91 9.63
N PRO A 71 6.61 7.44 8.77
CA PRO A 71 7.80 8.24 8.45
C PRO A 71 7.46 9.57 7.79
N TYR A 72 6.40 9.67 6.97
CA TYR A 72 5.99 10.98 6.42
C TYR A 72 5.60 11.98 7.52
N ILE A 73 4.78 11.56 8.49
CA ILE A 73 4.38 12.42 9.62
C ILE A 73 5.61 12.83 10.45
N LEU A 74 6.49 11.88 10.77
CA LEU A 74 7.71 12.16 11.54
C LEU A 74 8.62 13.16 10.83
N MET A 75 8.74 13.05 9.51
CA MET A 75 9.52 13.98 8.69
C MET A 75 8.90 15.37 8.64
N ILE A 76 7.57 15.47 8.50
CA ILE A 76 6.86 16.77 8.51
C ILE A 76 7.03 17.46 9.87
N VAL A 77 6.81 16.75 10.97
CA VAL A 77 7.00 17.28 12.33
C VAL A 77 8.45 17.68 12.56
N GLY A 78 9.40 16.84 12.13
CA GLY A 78 10.84 17.13 12.20
C GLY A 78 11.20 18.38 11.41
N PHE A 79 10.70 18.52 10.19
CA PHE A 79 10.93 19.70 9.34
C PHE A 79 10.41 20.99 9.99
N VAL A 80 9.18 20.98 10.54
CA VAL A 80 8.62 22.13 11.23
C VAL A 80 9.43 22.48 12.49
N ALA A 81 9.82 21.48 13.29
CA ALA A 81 10.64 21.69 14.47
C ALA A 81 12.03 22.24 14.12
N LEU A 82 12.72 21.66 13.13
CA LEU A 82 14.01 22.15 12.64
C LEU A 82 13.89 23.58 12.08
N GLY A 83 12.84 23.89 11.33
CA GLY A 83 12.61 25.24 10.83
C GLY A 83 12.44 26.29 11.95
N PHE A 84 11.93 25.88 13.11
CA PHE A 84 11.77 26.76 14.27
C PHE A 84 13.04 26.85 15.14
N PHE A 85 13.73 25.73 15.39
CA PHE A 85 14.87 25.66 16.30
C PHE A 85 16.25 25.78 15.63
N ALA A 86 16.36 25.54 14.32
CA ALA A 86 17.60 25.52 13.55
C ALA A 86 17.36 25.94 12.08
N PRO A 87 17.06 27.23 11.83
CA PRO A 87 16.62 27.75 10.53
C PRO A 87 17.68 27.68 9.41
N ASP A 88 18.94 27.36 9.73
CA ASP A 88 20.04 27.29 8.76
C ASP A 88 20.12 25.93 8.02
N ILE A 89 19.35 24.91 8.46
CA ILE A 89 19.43 23.52 7.96
C ILE A 89 18.14 22.97 7.27
N PRO A 90 17.18 23.78 6.74
CA PRO A 90 15.89 23.26 6.26
C PRO A 90 15.99 22.41 4.98
N TRP A 91 17.11 22.49 4.26
CA TRP A 91 17.33 21.77 3.00
C TRP A 91 17.45 20.25 3.16
N LEU A 92 17.65 19.73 4.38
CA LEU A 92 17.72 18.28 4.63
C LEU A 92 16.35 17.57 4.52
N GLY A 93 15.25 18.29 4.72
CA GLY A 93 13.90 17.72 4.77
C GLY A 93 13.42 17.08 3.46
N PRO A 94 13.47 17.79 2.31
CA PRO A 94 12.96 17.28 1.03
C PRO A 94 13.66 16.00 0.55
N GLY A 95 14.96 15.85 0.80
CA GLY A 95 15.73 14.69 0.35
C GLY A 95 15.28 13.38 1.01
N LEU A 96 14.99 13.40 2.30
CA LEU A 96 14.47 12.23 3.02
C LEU A 96 13.06 11.83 2.55
N ILE A 97 12.19 12.81 2.29
CA ILE A 97 10.84 12.55 1.78
C ILE A 97 10.92 11.89 0.40
N ALA A 98 11.80 12.37 -0.48
CA ALA A 98 12.03 11.77 -1.79
C ALA A 98 12.54 10.32 -1.67
N ALA A 99 13.44 10.04 -0.73
CA ALA A 99 13.96 8.68 -0.52
C ALA A 99 12.86 7.69 -0.08
N VAL A 100 11.99 8.09 0.86
CA VAL A 100 10.84 7.28 1.29
C VAL A 100 9.86 7.06 0.14
N TRP A 101 9.63 8.09 -0.69
CA TRP A 101 8.76 7.98 -1.83
C TRP A 101 9.29 7.02 -2.90
N VAL A 102 10.60 7.06 -3.20
CA VAL A 102 11.24 6.10 -4.11
C VAL A 102 11.13 4.67 -3.57
N LEU A 103 11.36 4.47 -2.27
CA LEU A 103 11.19 3.16 -1.64
C LEU A 103 9.75 2.65 -1.76
N SER A 104 8.77 3.55 -1.61
CA SER A 104 7.36 3.26 -1.85
C SER A 104 7.11 2.77 -3.28
N ILE A 105 7.69 3.42 -4.29
CA ILE A 105 7.63 3.02 -5.71
C ILE A 105 8.17 1.61 -5.92
N VAL A 106 9.36 1.33 -5.42
CA VAL A 106 9.99 0.01 -5.57
C VAL A 106 9.09 -1.07 -4.98
N PHE A 107 8.63 -0.89 -3.74
CA PHE A 107 7.76 -1.86 -3.09
C PHE A 107 6.41 -1.99 -3.81
N GLY A 108 5.77 -0.88 -4.19
CA GLY A 108 4.52 -0.91 -4.95
C GLY A 108 4.60 -1.70 -6.26
N ILE A 109 5.69 -1.51 -7.00
CA ILE A 109 5.95 -2.28 -8.23
C ILE A 109 6.13 -3.76 -7.90
N LEU A 110 6.89 -4.12 -6.87
CA LEU A 110 7.05 -5.52 -6.45
C LEU A 110 5.71 -6.16 -6.05
N GLY A 111 4.85 -5.42 -5.34
CA GLY A 111 3.51 -5.87 -4.99
C GLY A 111 2.60 -6.06 -6.21
N ALA A 112 2.67 -5.15 -7.18
CA ALA A 112 1.94 -5.26 -8.44
C ALA A 112 2.42 -6.44 -9.30
N LEU A 113 3.74 -6.65 -9.41
CA LEU A 113 4.32 -7.79 -10.11
C LEU A 113 3.97 -9.13 -9.43
N GLY A 114 3.92 -9.14 -8.09
CA GLY A 114 3.44 -10.29 -7.34
C GLY A 114 1.97 -10.60 -7.63
N ALA A 115 1.14 -9.56 -7.70
CA ALA A 115 -0.28 -9.69 -8.04
C ALA A 115 -0.47 -10.21 -9.48
N ASP A 116 0.24 -9.66 -10.46
CA ASP A 116 0.19 -10.08 -11.87
C ASP A 116 0.55 -11.56 -12.06
N LYS A 117 1.52 -12.07 -11.29
CA LYS A 117 1.92 -13.49 -11.28
C LYS A 117 0.95 -14.40 -10.51
N GLY A 118 -0.13 -13.86 -9.93
CA GLY A 118 -1.07 -14.60 -9.10
C GLY A 118 -0.50 -15.06 -7.76
N THR A 119 0.61 -14.46 -7.31
CA THR A 119 1.21 -14.78 -6.01
C THR A 119 0.59 -13.94 -4.91
N TRP A 120 0.37 -14.54 -3.73
CA TRP A 120 -0.15 -13.85 -2.55
C TRP A 120 0.94 -12.99 -1.88
N TYR A 121 1.35 -11.92 -2.58
CA TYR A 121 2.43 -11.04 -2.16
C TYR A 121 2.15 -10.40 -0.80
N ARG A 122 3.21 -10.27 0.02
CA ARG A 122 3.17 -9.64 1.34
C ARG A 122 4.35 -8.69 1.49
N TYR A 123 4.09 -7.48 1.94
CA TYR A 123 5.15 -6.52 2.24
C TYR A 123 5.86 -6.93 3.52
N PRO A 124 7.20 -7.06 3.53
CA PRO A 124 7.94 -7.41 4.73
C PRO A 124 7.87 -6.32 5.80
N VAL A 125 7.72 -5.06 5.38
CA VAL A 125 7.73 -3.89 6.26
C VAL A 125 6.33 -3.44 6.70
N ALA A 126 5.25 -3.98 6.10
CA ALA A 126 3.91 -3.47 6.38
C ALA A 126 3.35 -3.94 7.73
N ILE A 127 2.87 -2.98 8.51
CA ILE A 127 2.12 -3.21 9.74
C ILE A 127 0.68 -3.57 9.36
N ARG A 128 0.22 -4.75 9.79
CA ARG A 128 -1.09 -5.29 9.40
C ARG A 128 -2.20 -4.78 10.30
N MET A 129 -2.78 -3.65 9.90
CA MET A 129 -3.90 -3.01 10.60
C MET A 129 -5.25 -3.52 10.09
N VAL A 130 -5.35 -3.71 8.77
CA VAL A 130 -6.56 -4.15 8.06
C VAL A 130 -6.42 -5.61 7.60
N ARG A 131 -7.50 -6.40 7.71
CA ARG A 131 -7.58 -7.83 7.32
C ARG A 131 -8.71 -8.08 6.34
#